data_AF-A0A6B2LSY6-F1
#
_entry.id   AF-A0A6B2LSY6-F1
#
_cell.length_a   1.000
_cell.length_b   1.000
_cell.length_c   1.000
_cell.angle_alpha   90.00
_cell.angle_beta   90.00
_cell.angle_gamma   90.00
#
_symmetry.space_group_name_H-M   'P 1'
#
loop_
_entity.id
_entity.type
_entity.pdbx_description
1 polymer ?
#
loop_
_entity_poly.entity_id
_entity_poly.type
_entity_poly.pdbx_seq_one_letter_code
_entity_poly.pdbx_strand_id
1 'polypeptide(L)'
;MKYHNITPVILNSLIINYANCGNVKKSLDLFDQYQDYRDKITWNSIISACSKKAGYFEQAKNIFQTMRENNIPIDERTLSSLISV
;
A
#
# COMPACT_ATOMS: atom_id res chain seq x y z
N MET A 1 -22.20 1.68 -14.44
CA MET A 1 -21.35 0.57 -14.89
C MET A 1 -20.43 0.18 -13.74
N LYS A 2 -20.83 -0.84 -12.97
CA LYS A 2 -20.09 -1.31 -11.79
C LYS A 2 -18.88 -2.11 -12.28
N TYR A 3 -17.67 -1.69 -11.94
CA TYR A 3 -16.45 -2.45 -12.20
C TYR A 3 -16.57 -3.84 -11.58
N HIS A 4 -16.85 -4.86 -12.40
CA HIS A 4 -17.05 -6.23 -11.95
C HIS A 4 -15.73 -7.04 -11.83
N ASN A 5 -14.56 -6.39 -12.03
CA ASN A 5 -13.31 -7.11 -12.28
C ASN A 5 -12.12 -6.67 -11.42
N ILE A 6 -12.31 -6.05 -10.25
CA ILE A 6 -11.19 -5.88 -9.32
C ILE A 6 -11.19 -7.00 -8.29
N THR A 7 -10.04 -7.66 -8.17
CA THR A 7 -9.74 -8.67 -7.16
C THR A 7 -8.55 -8.19 -6.34
N PRO A 8 -8.28 -8.74 -5.14
CA PRO A 8 -7.09 -8.38 -4.37
C PRO A 8 -5.80 -8.55 -5.19
N VAL A 9 -5.72 -9.59 -6.03
CA VAL A 9 -4.58 -9.84 -6.92
C VAL A 9 -4.41 -8.73 -7.96
N ILE A 10 -5.49 -8.30 -8.60
CA ILE A 10 -5.45 -7.21 -9.59
C ILE A 10 -5.09 -5.89 -8.91
N LEU A 11 -5.69 -5.61 -7.74
CA LEU A 11 -5.40 -4.41 -6.96
C LEU A 11 -3.92 -4.34 -6.57
N ASN A 12 -3.37 -5.41 -6.02
CA ASN A 12 -1.96 -5.51 -5.65
C ASN A 12 -1.05 -5.30 -6.84
N SER A 13 -1.37 -5.93 -7.98
CA SER A 13 -0.58 -5.78 -9.21
C SER A 13 -0.59 -4.34 -9.70
N LEU A 14 -1.73 -3.65 -9.68
CA LEU A 14 -1.82 -2.25 -10.09
C LEU A 14 -1.03 -1.33 -9.15
N ILE A 15 -1.18 -1.49 -7.84
CA ILE A 15 -0.43 -0.71 -6.84
C ILE A 15 1.08 -0.88 -7.04
N ILE A 16 1.56 -2.11 -7.15
CA ILE A 16 3.00 -2.39 -7.35
C ILE A 16 3.50 -1.78 -8.67
N ASN A 17 2.74 -1.94 -9.77
CA ASN A 17 3.15 -1.39 -11.06
C ASN A 17 3.23 0.14 -11.03
N TYR A 18 2.23 0.84 -10.49
CA TYR A 18 2.26 2.29 -10.39
C TYR A 18 3.38 2.79 -9.46
N ALA A 19 3.63 2.09 -8.34
CA ALA A 19 4.74 2.38 -7.45
C ALA A 19 6.11 2.25 -8.16
N ASN A 20 6.30 1.17 -8.94
CA ASN A 20 7.53 0.94 -9.70
C ASN A 20 7.75 1.97 -10.81
N CYS A 21 6.68 2.53 -11.39
CA CYS A 21 6.76 3.67 -12.31
C CYS A 21 7.01 5.01 -11.59
N GLY A 22 7.19 5.01 -10.27
CA GLY A 22 7.40 6.22 -9.46
C GLY A 22 6.13 7.04 -9.19
N ASN A 23 4.96 6.53 -9.57
CA ASN A 23 3.65 7.15 -9.36
C ASN A 23 2.99 6.64 -8.08
N VAL A 24 3.58 7.01 -6.95
CA VAL A 24 3.08 6.65 -5.60
C VAL A 24 1.69 7.23 -5.36
N LYS A 25 1.38 8.42 -5.89
CA LYS A 25 0.05 9.02 -5.77
C LYS A 25 -1.05 8.13 -6.34
N LYS A 26 -0.87 7.58 -7.55
CA LYS A 26 -1.86 6.68 -8.14
C LYS A 26 -2.02 5.37 -7.35
N SER A 27 -0.92 4.91 -6.74
CA SER A 27 -0.94 3.75 -5.84
C SER A 27 -1.79 4.02 -4.60
N LEU A 28 -1.69 5.23 -4.01
CA LEU A 28 -2.51 5.68 -2.89
C LEU A 28 -3.98 5.84 -3.29
N ASP A 29 -4.27 6.44 -4.44
CA ASP A 29 -5.64 6.59 -4.95
C ASP A 29 -6.35 5.23 -5.06
N LEU A 30 -5.65 4.20 -5.59
CA LEU A 30 -6.17 2.84 -5.70
C LEU A 30 -6.34 2.18 -4.33
N PHE A 31 -5.36 2.37 -3.44
CA PHE A 31 -5.45 1.89 -2.07
C PHE A 31 -6.71 2.46 -1.40
N ASP A 32 -6.95 3.75 -1.48
CA ASP A 32 -8.10 4.46 -0.90
C ASP A 32 -9.44 4.08 -1.55
N GLN A 33 -9.45 3.90 -2.87
CA GLN A 33 -10.66 3.55 -3.61
C GLN A 33 -11.18 2.13 -3.31
N TYR A 34 -10.30 1.15 -3.08
CA TYR A 34 -10.67 -0.27 -3.02
C TYR A 34 -10.47 -0.89 -1.63
N GLN A 35 -11.05 -0.27 -0.60
CA GLN A 35 -10.85 -0.66 0.80
C GLN A 35 -11.25 -2.11 1.10
N ASP A 36 -12.37 -2.57 0.53
CA ASP A 36 -12.91 -3.93 0.73
C ASP A 36 -12.03 -5.04 0.14
N TYR A 37 -11.08 -4.71 -0.73
CA TYR A 37 -10.21 -5.66 -1.43
C TYR A 37 -8.77 -5.64 -0.91
N ARG A 38 -8.46 -4.82 0.11
CA ARG A 38 -7.12 -4.73 0.67
C ARG A 38 -6.80 -5.98 1.46
N ASP A 39 -5.76 -6.68 1.04
CA ASP A 39 -5.15 -7.75 1.81
C ASP A 39 -3.80 -7.29 2.39
N LYS A 40 -3.16 -8.17 3.15
CA LYS A 40 -1.84 -7.89 3.75
C LYS A 40 -0.79 -7.46 2.71
N ILE A 41 -0.86 -7.99 1.48
CA ILE A 41 0.05 -7.62 0.39
C ILE A 41 -0.23 -6.18 -0.04
N THR A 42 -1.50 -5.76 -0.10
CA THR A 42 -1.91 -4.39 -0.41
C THR A 42 -1.27 -3.39 0.57
N TRP A 43 -1.40 -3.66 1.87
CA TRP A 43 -0.83 -2.82 2.93
C TRP A 43 0.71 -2.74 2.85
N ASN A 44 1.37 -3.90 2.70
CA ASN A 44 2.83 -3.93 2.59
C ASN A 44 3.34 -3.21 1.34
N SER A 45 2.64 -3.36 0.22
CA SER A 45 3.03 -2.74 -1.05
C SER A 45 2.95 -1.22 -0.97
N ILE A 46 1.88 -0.67 -0.38
CA ILE A 46 1.71 0.78 -0.29
C ILE A 46 2.68 1.42 0.71
N ILE A 47 2.95 0.76 1.84
CA ILE A 47 3.94 1.21 2.82
C ILE A 47 5.33 1.25 2.15
N SER A 48 5.72 0.17 1.47
CA SER A 48 7.01 0.15 0.77
C SER A 48 7.10 1.20 -0.34
N ALA A 49 6.02 1.46 -1.07
CA ALA A 49 5.99 2.49 -2.11
C ALA A 49 6.19 3.90 -1.53
N CYS A 50 5.52 4.19 -0.41
CA CYS A 50 5.63 5.48 0.27
C CYS A 50 7.02 5.68 0.90
N SER A 51 7.58 4.65 1.57
CA SER A 51 8.90 4.75 2.19
C SER A 51 10.03 5.03 1.19
N LYS A 52 9.93 4.49 -0.04
CA LYS A 52 10.95 4.66 -1.08
C LYS A 52 10.89 6.01 -1.79
N LYS A 53 9.79 6.78 -1.64
CA LYS A 53 9.58 8.04 -2.35
C LYS A 53 9.82 9.22 -1.42
N ALA A 54 10.75 10.09 -1.79
CA ALA A 54 11.01 11.33 -1.07
C ALA A 54 9.70 12.13 -0.88
N GLY A 55 9.46 12.57 0.36
CA GLY A 55 8.26 13.33 0.74
C GLY A 55 7.02 12.50 1.12
N TYR A 56 7.08 11.17 1.10
CA TYR A 56 5.95 10.28 1.43
C TYR A 56 6.13 9.48 2.73
N PHE A 57 7.22 9.73 3.48
CA PHE A 57 7.52 8.96 4.69
C PHE A 57 6.47 9.09 5.78
N GLU A 58 5.90 10.28 5.98
CA GLU A 58 4.82 10.48 6.97
C GLU A 58 3.54 9.73 6.56
N GLN A 59 3.22 9.67 5.27
CA GLN A 59 2.14 8.82 4.76
C GLN A 59 2.43 7.33 5.01
N ALA A 60 3.66 6.87 4.83
CA ALA A 60 4.06 5.49 5.14
C ALA A 60 3.81 5.15 6.61
N LYS A 61 4.20 6.06 7.53
CA LYS A 61 3.95 5.91 8.98
C LYS A 61 2.46 5.87 9.30
N ASN A 62 1.67 6.80 8.75
CA ASN A 62 0.23 6.87 9.01
C ASN A 62 -0.47 5.58 8.56
N ILE A 63 -0.12 5.07 7.37
CA ILE A 63 -0.68 3.82 6.86
C ILE A 63 -0.28 2.63 7.73
N PHE A 64 0.98 2.57 8.18
CA PHE A 64 1.43 1.53 9.11
C PHE A 64 0.67 1.59 10.45
N GLN A 65 0.40 2.79 10.96
CA GLN A 65 -0.41 2.96 12.17
C GLN A 65 -1.85 2.50 11.95
N THR A 66 -2.47 2.85 10.81
CA THR A 66 -3.80 2.34 10.47
C THR A 66 -3.82 0.81 10.35
N MET A 67 -2.79 0.20 9.74
CA MET A 67 -2.65 -1.26 9.67
C MET A 67 -2.66 -1.90 11.08
N ARG A 68 -1.97 -1.25 12.03
CA ARG A 68 -1.91 -1.66 13.43
C ARG A 68 -3.24 -1.54 14.16
N GLU A 69 -3.92 -0.42 14.00
CA GLU A 69 -5.23 -0.16 14.60
C GLU A 69 -6.30 -1.13 14.09
N ASN A 70 -6.16 -1.60 12.85
CA ASN A 70 -7.04 -2.62 12.24
C ASN A 70 -6.62 -4.07 12.58
N ASN A 71 -5.65 -4.28 13.48
CA ASN A 71 -5.13 -5.59 13.87
C ASN A 71 -4.66 -6.47 12.70
N ILE A 72 -4.17 -5.85 11.62
CA ILE A 72 -3.63 -6.58 10.49
C ILE A 72 -2.22 -7.07 10.85
N PRO A 73 -1.90 -8.37 10.70
CA PRO A 73 -0.61 -8.91 11.10
C PRO A 73 0.56 -8.23 10.37
N ILE A 74 1.44 -7.58 11.14
CA ILE A 74 2.71 -7.04 10.65
C ILE A 74 3.65 -8.21 10.35
N ASP A 75 4.39 -8.15 9.25
CA ASP A 75 5.54 -9.02 9.02
C ASP A 75 6.87 -8.27 8.98
N GLU A 76 7.95 -9.05 8.95
CA GLU A 76 9.32 -8.58 8.82
C GLU A 76 9.50 -7.65 7.61
N ARG A 77 8.76 -7.87 6.50
CA ARG A 77 8.81 -7.01 5.31
C ARG A 77 8.23 -5.62 5.59
N THR A 78 7.12 -5.53 6.32
CA THR A 78 6.56 -4.24 6.76
C THR A 78 7.60 -3.46 7.57
N LEU A 79 8.24 -4.11 8.55
CA LEU A 79 9.24 -3.47 9.42
C LEU A 79 10.50 -3.05 8.66
N SER A 80 11.03 -3.93 7.81
CA SER A 80 12.18 -3.62 6.95
C SER A 80 11.90 -2.40 6.06
N SER A 81 10.69 -2.27 5.52
CA SER A 81 10.35 -1.13 4.66
C SER A 81 10.27 0.23 5.37
N LEU A 82 10.12 0.25 6.69
CA LEU A 82 10.10 1.49 7.49
C LEU A 82 11.47 1.86 8.07
N ILE A 83 12.31 0.86 8.31
CA ILE A 83 13.64 1.04 8.92
C ILE A 83 14.71 1.30 7.86
N SER A 84 14.50 0.89 6.61
CA SER A 84 15.38 1.23 5.48
C SER A 84 15.22 2.71 5.07
N VAL A 85 15.73 3.60 5.92
CA VAL A 85 15.97 5.03 5.65
C VAL A 85 17.47 5.25 5.52
#